data_AF-A0A7X8FVN3-F1
#
_entry.id   AF-A0A7X8FVN3-F1
#
_cell.length_a   1.000
_cell.length_b   1.000
_cell.length_c   1.000
_cell.angle_alpha   90.00
_cell.angle_beta   90.00
_cell.angle_gamma   90.00
#
_symmetry.space_group_name_H-M   'P 1'
#
loop_
_entity.id
_entity.type
_entity.pdbx_description
1 polymer ?
#
loop_
_entity_poly.entity_id
_entity_poly.type
_entity_poly.pdbx_seq_one_letter_code
_entity_poly.pdbx_strand_id
1 'polypeptide(L)'
;GISYATFTIVDINTMDRVKIIEYENPPYLLVRELTQVEPIKTPVPVSAAKGRKTPPVMQYSEYDARAGDRLIFFSDGIPQSGMGTRAKPLGWGNPAVQDFALSCVARHPRVSARELARRMVTEAEGNDSWKAKDDISCAVIYFRDPRKLLVMTGPSVDPGRDRDMAEIFGSFPGKRLLCGGTTAMILSRELGRKVQVSLKNRDPDIPPAGSMDGAELVTEGIITLGKAAELLESGYSGQPVRENPATRVVDLFLDSDQIEFVVGTRINDAHQDPNMPVELEIRRNIVKKIAALLEERHLKETSIRFI
;
A
#
# COMPACT_ATOMS: atom_id res chain seq x y z
N GLY A 1 38.13 1.78 -12.13
CA GLY A 1 37.69 0.79 -11.13
C GLY A 1 36.96 -0.33 -11.84
N ILE A 2 37.05 -1.56 -11.35
CA ILE A 2 36.17 -2.63 -11.81
C ILE A 2 34.80 -2.32 -11.22
N SER A 3 33.79 -2.12 -12.07
CA SER A 3 32.40 -1.97 -11.62
C SER A 3 31.96 -3.29 -11.01
N TYR A 4 31.63 -3.28 -9.73
CA TYR A 4 31.20 -4.44 -8.95
C TYR A 4 29.85 -4.13 -8.32
N ALA A 5 28.87 -5.01 -8.47
CA ALA A 5 27.54 -4.85 -7.91
C ALA A 5 27.02 -6.19 -7.40
N THR A 6 26.46 -6.18 -6.18
CA THR A 6 25.64 -7.28 -5.66
C THR A 6 24.22 -7.14 -6.20
N PHE A 7 23.48 -8.24 -6.26
CA PHE A 7 22.08 -8.18 -6.67
C PHE A 7 21.26 -9.37 -6.17
N THR A 8 19.96 -9.15 -6.11
CA THR A 8 18.94 -10.19 -5.96
C THR A 8 17.94 -10.01 -7.09
N ILE A 9 17.74 -11.04 -7.90
CA ILE A 9 16.75 -11.06 -8.98
C ILE A 9 15.63 -12.00 -8.54
N VAL A 10 14.39 -11.51 -8.62
CA VAL A 10 13.19 -12.30 -8.37
C VAL A 10 12.34 -12.29 -9.63
N ASP A 11 12.07 -13.47 -10.16
CA ASP A 11 11.17 -13.71 -11.30
C ASP A 11 9.95 -14.51 -10.81
N ILE A 12 8.75 -14.00 -11.09
CA ILE A 12 7.48 -14.61 -10.67
C ILE A 12 6.63 -14.79 -11.91
N ASN A 13 6.26 -16.03 -12.20
CA ASN A 13 5.39 -16.32 -13.34
C ASN A 13 3.89 -16.28 -12.96
N THR A 14 3.03 -16.48 -13.95
CA THR A 14 1.57 -16.47 -13.78
C THR A 14 1.00 -17.68 -13.01
N MET A 15 1.83 -18.66 -12.66
CA MET A 15 1.47 -19.83 -11.86
C MET A 15 2.06 -19.76 -10.44
N ASP A 16 2.43 -18.56 -9.98
CA ASP A 16 3.03 -18.31 -8.66
C ASP A 16 4.35 -19.08 -8.41
N ARG A 17 5.02 -19.55 -9.48
CA ARG A 17 6.37 -20.09 -9.40
C ARG A 17 7.35 -18.93 -9.25
N VAL A 18 8.11 -18.96 -8.17
CA VAL A 18 9.12 -17.94 -7.87
C VAL A 18 10.49 -18.51 -8.14
N LYS A 19 11.31 -17.78 -8.89
CA LYS A 19 12.72 -18.07 -9.13
C LYS A 19 13.55 -16.92 -8.59
N ILE A 20 14.57 -17.24 -7.81
CA ILE A 20 15.42 -16.25 -7.16
C ILE A 20 16.88 -16.53 -7.48
N ILE A 21 17.60 -15.49 -7.85
CA ILE A 21 19.06 -15.48 -8.00
C ILE A 21 19.64 -14.48 -7.03
N GLU A 22 20.55 -14.92 -6.17
CA GLU A 22 21.28 -14.07 -5.23
C GLU A 22 22.76 -14.06 -5.59
N TYR A 23 23.36 -12.87 -5.67
CA TYR A 23 24.78 -12.69 -5.92
C TYR A 23 25.38 -11.75 -4.88
N GLU A 24 26.06 -12.34 -3.89
CA GLU A 24 26.74 -11.66 -2.76
C GLU A 24 25.87 -10.72 -1.90
N ASN A 25 24.57 -10.57 -2.19
CA ASN A 25 23.61 -9.90 -1.30
C ASN A 25 23.29 -10.75 -0.05
N PRO A 26 22.77 -10.12 1.02
CA PRO A 26 22.21 -10.86 2.14
C PRO A 26 21.14 -11.87 1.68
N PRO A 27 21.05 -13.05 2.33
CA PRO A 27 20.01 -14.01 2.02
C PRO A 27 18.60 -13.42 2.15
N TYR A 28 17.72 -13.70 1.18
CA TYR A 28 16.31 -13.35 1.32
C TYR A 28 15.65 -14.13 2.47
N LEU A 29 14.55 -13.59 2.97
CA LEU A 29 13.67 -14.23 3.94
C LEU A 29 12.35 -14.59 3.27
N LEU A 30 12.02 -15.89 3.23
CA LEU A 30 10.68 -16.34 2.89
C LEU A 30 9.94 -16.62 4.20
N VAL A 31 8.98 -15.77 4.53
CA VAL A 31 8.08 -15.95 5.68
C VAL A 31 6.84 -16.69 5.23
N ARG A 32 6.62 -17.88 5.79
CA ARG A 32 5.45 -18.73 5.55
C ARG A 32 4.91 -19.21 6.90
N GLU A 33 3.62 -18.99 7.14
CA GLU A 33 2.94 -19.41 8.39
C GLU A 33 3.68 -18.95 9.66
N LEU A 34 4.15 -17.69 9.66
CA LEU A 34 4.93 -17.08 10.76
C LEU A 34 6.29 -17.73 11.06
N THR A 35 6.81 -18.53 10.13
CA THR A 35 8.15 -19.11 10.21
C THR A 35 8.98 -18.70 9.00
N GLN A 36 10.31 -18.73 9.15
CA GLN A 36 11.21 -18.63 8.01
C GLN A 36 11.31 -20.02 7.36
N VAL A 37 11.16 -20.07 6.04
CA VAL A 37 11.41 -21.25 5.23
C VAL A 37 12.56 -20.95 4.29
N GLU A 38 13.50 -21.88 4.14
CA GLU A 38 14.60 -21.74 3.19
C GLU A 38 14.45 -22.79 2.08
N PRO A 39 14.10 -22.38 0.84
CA PRO A 39 14.15 -23.24 -0.33
C PRO A 39 15.57 -23.79 -0.58
N ILE A 40 15.66 -24.93 -1.25
CA ILE A 40 16.95 -25.51 -1.63
C ILE A 40 17.66 -24.56 -2.60
N LYS A 41 18.88 -24.14 -2.23
CA LYS A 41 19.74 -23.30 -3.07
C LYS A 41 20.73 -24.15 -3.84
N THR A 42 20.75 -23.96 -5.15
CA THR A 42 21.72 -24.57 -6.07
C THR A 42 22.79 -23.54 -6.42
N PRO A 43 24.08 -23.82 -6.14
CA PRO A 43 25.16 -22.93 -6.52
C PRO A 43 25.36 -22.94 -8.03
N VAL A 44 25.38 -21.76 -8.64
CA VAL A 44 25.66 -21.55 -10.07
C VAL A 44 26.99 -20.78 -10.18
N PRO A 45 28.07 -21.45 -10.63
CA PRO A 45 29.36 -20.79 -10.82
C PRO A 45 29.28 -19.71 -11.90
N VAL A 46 29.87 -18.55 -11.63
CA VAL A 46 30.00 -17.45 -12.61
C VAL A 46 31.44 -17.40 -13.10
N SER A 47 31.62 -17.13 -14.39
CA SER A 47 32.95 -16.89 -14.95
C SER A 47 33.68 -15.81 -14.15
N ALA A 48 34.84 -16.16 -13.59
CA ALA A 48 35.64 -15.22 -12.81
C ALA A 48 36.08 -14.05 -13.71
N ALA A 49 35.85 -12.82 -13.26
CA ALA A 49 36.54 -11.66 -13.83
C ALA A 49 38.06 -11.85 -13.68
N LYS A 50 38.85 -11.34 -14.64
CA LYS A 50 40.32 -11.40 -14.58
C LYS A 50 40.82 -10.90 -13.22
N GLY A 51 41.44 -11.78 -12.42
CA GLY A 51 42.07 -11.44 -11.14
C GLY A 51 41.43 -12.03 -9.87
N ARG A 52 40.24 -12.65 -9.94
CA ARG A 52 39.67 -13.40 -8.78
C ARG A 52 40.21 -14.83 -8.75
N LYS A 53 40.81 -15.24 -7.61
CA LYS A 53 41.32 -16.62 -7.39
C LYS A 53 40.20 -17.66 -7.30
N THR A 54 39.02 -17.25 -6.85
CA THR A 54 37.84 -18.11 -6.71
C THR A 54 36.72 -17.53 -7.57
N PRO A 55 36.11 -18.32 -8.47
CA PRO A 55 34.96 -17.86 -9.24
C PRO A 55 33.82 -17.54 -8.26
N PRO A 56 33.16 -16.37 -8.39
CA PRO A 56 32.04 -16.06 -7.52
C PRO A 56 30.85 -16.97 -7.88
N VAL A 57 30.01 -17.26 -6.90
CA VAL A 57 28.91 -18.22 -7.02
C VAL A 57 27.60 -17.48 -6.81
N MET A 58 26.70 -17.59 -7.79
CA MET A 58 25.31 -17.19 -7.62
C MET A 58 24.54 -18.31 -6.91
N GLN A 59 23.62 -17.95 -6.02
CA GLN A 59 22.69 -18.92 -5.45
C GLN A 59 21.38 -18.86 -6.23
N TYR A 60 20.97 -19.99 -6.81
CA TYR A 60 19.69 -20.14 -7.48
C TYR A 60 18.73 -20.93 -6.59
N SER A 61 17.51 -20.45 -6.43
CA SER A 61 16.44 -21.22 -5.77
C SER A 61 15.12 -21.01 -6.49
N GLU A 62 14.24 -22.00 -6.34
CA GLU A 62 12.88 -21.94 -6.86
C GLU A 62 11.89 -22.58 -5.89
N TYR A 63 10.68 -22.05 -5.84
CA TYR A 63 9.59 -22.58 -5.05
C TYR A 63 8.23 -22.14 -5.59
N ASP A 64 7.18 -22.87 -5.21
CA ASP A 64 5.79 -22.45 -5.45
C ASP A 64 5.33 -21.60 -4.27
N ALA A 65 4.93 -20.36 -4.55
CA ALA A 65 4.41 -19.46 -3.54
C ALA A 65 3.02 -19.91 -3.05
N ARG A 66 2.72 -19.59 -1.80
CA ARG A 66 1.43 -19.87 -1.16
C ARG A 66 0.78 -18.56 -0.72
N ALA A 67 -0.54 -18.54 -0.71
CA ALA A 67 -1.28 -17.43 -0.12
C ALA A 67 -0.82 -17.19 1.33
N GLY A 68 -0.45 -15.95 1.65
CA GLY A 68 0.12 -15.58 2.94
C GLY A 68 1.64 -15.39 2.93
N ASP A 69 2.35 -15.96 1.96
CA ASP A 69 3.81 -15.89 1.88
C ASP A 69 4.30 -14.46 1.71
N ARG A 70 5.42 -14.15 2.37
CA ARG A 70 6.15 -12.90 2.17
C ARG A 70 7.59 -13.21 1.81
N LEU A 71 8.01 -12.79 0.62
CA LEU A 71 9.41 -12.77 0.24
C LEU A 71 9.97 -11.38 0.58
N ILE A 72 11.01 -11.35 1.40
CA ILE A 72 11.67 -10.13 1.87
C ILE A 72 13.13 -10.21 1.47
N PHE A 73 13.64 -9.21 0.78
CA PHE A 73 15.05 -9.13 0.41
C PHE A 73 15.53 -7.69 0.51
N PHE A 74 16.81 -7.51 0.82
CA PHE A 74 17.35 -6.22 1.23
C PHE A 74 18.84 -6.11 0.87
N SER A 75 19.33 -4.87 0.80
CA SER A 75 20.76 -4.58 0.76
C SER A 75 21.42 -4.92 2.09
N ASP A 76 22.74 -5.01 2.08
CA ASP A 76 23.56 -5.20 3.27
C ASP A 76 23.47 -4.05 4.29
N GLY A 77 23.05 -2.85 3.88
CA GLY A 77 22.69 -1.75 4.78
C GLY A 77 21.70 -2.14 5.88
N ILE A 78 20.80 -3.10 5.66
CA ILE A 78 19.90 -3.62 6.71
C ILE A 78 20.69 -4.43 7.77
N PRO A 79 21.29 -5.60 7.45
CA PRO A 79 21.98 -6.41 8.46
C PRO A 79 23.26 -5.77 8.99
N GLN A 80 23.90 -4.84 8.26
CA GLN A 80 25.08 -4.11 8.74
C GLN A 80 24.73 -2.88 9.58
N SER A 81 23.47 -2.47 9.65
CA SER A 81 23.07 -1.30 10.43
C SER A 81 23.52 -1.38 11.90
N GLY A 82 23.98 -0.26 12.43
CA GLY A 82 24.54 -0.15 13.78
C GLY A 82 25.97 -0.71 13.93
N MET A 83 26.62 -1.20 12.87
CA MET A 83 27.99 -1.73 12.94
C MET A 83 28.98 -0.71 13.52
N GLY A 84 29.89 -1.21 14.36
CA GLY A 84 30.87 -0.39 15.08
C GLY A 84 30.31 0.36 16.30
N THR A 85 29.02 0.26 16.60
CA THR A 85 28.45 0.78 17.85
C THR A 85 28.71 -0.18 19.00
N ARG A 86 28.63 0.32 20.25
CA ARG A 86 28.75 -0.52 21.45
C ARG A 86 27.63 -1.57 21.55
N ALA A 87 26.42 -1.22 21.09
CA ALA A 87 25.26 -2.11 21.14
C ALA A 87 25.29 -3.18 20.03
N LYS A 88 25.81 -2.84 18.84
CA LYS A 88 25.87 -3.72 17.67
C LYS A 88 27.26 -3.71 17.02
N PRO A 89 28.33 -4.22 17.67
CA PRO A 89 29.68 -4.13 17.12
C PRO A 89 29.82 -4.76 15.73
N LEU A 90 29.08 -5.86 15.47
CA LEU A 90 29.08 -6.62 14.21
C LEU A 90 27.88 -6.28 13.30
N GLY A 91 27.13 -5.21 13.59
CA GLY A 91 25.88 -4.89 12.91
C GLY A 91 24.66 -5.59 13.51
N TRP A 92 23.49 -5.37 12.91
CA TRP A 92 22.22 -5.98 13.32
C TRP A 92 22.22 -7.51 13.14
N GLY A 93 22.76 -7.98 12.02
CA GLY A 93 22.92 -9.40 11.69
C GLY A 93 21.64 -10.06 11.17
N ASN A 94 21.80 -11.00 10.23
CA ASN A 94 20.68 -11.69 9.58
C ASN A 94 19.69 -12.36 10.55
N PRO A 95 20.12 -13.04 11.64
CA PRO A 95 19.17 -13.67 12.57
C PRO A 95 18.24 -12.65 13.26
N ALA A 96 18.76 -11.49 13.68
CA ALA A 96 17.96 -10.48 14.36
C ALA A 96 17.04 -9.72 13.38
N VAL A 97 17.48 -9.54 12.13
CA VAL A 97 16.65 -9.01 11.03
C VAL A 97 15.45 -9.95 10.78
N GLN A 98 15.72 -11.26 10.74
CA GLN A 98 14.68 -12.27 10.61
C GLN A 98 13.68 -12.24 11.76
N ASP A 99 14.14 -12.25 13.02
CA ASP A 99 13.28 -12.21 14.19
C ASP A 99 12.37 -10.96 14.18
N PHE A 100 12.94 -9.82 13.78
CA PHE A 100 12.18 -8.59 13.63
C PHE A 100 11.10 -8.69 12.56
N ALA A 101 11.43 -9.21 11.36
CA ALA A 101 10.48 -9.40 10.28
C ALA A 101 9.33 -10.34 10.70
N LEU A 102 9.65 -11.48 11.32
CA LEU A 102 8.66 -12.43 11.84
C LEU A 102 7.77 -11.77 12.91
N SER A 103 8.35 -11.00 13.82
CA SER A 103 7.57 -10.31 14.85
C SER A 103 6.62 -9.25 14.28
N CYS A 104 7.01 -8.57 13.20
CA CYS A 104 6.17 -7.60 12.51
C CYS A 104 4.96 -8.29 11.86
N VAL A 105 5.17 -9.42 11.19
CA VAL A 105 4.11 -10.23 10.58
C VAL A 105 3.22 -10.86 11.65
N ALA A 106 3.78 -11.36 12.75
CA ALA A 106 3.02 -11.94 13.85
C ALA A 106 2.10 -10.92 14.54
N ARG A 107 2.60 -9.71 14.80
CA ARG A 107 1.79 -8.62 15.40
C ARG A 107 0.70 -8.12 14.46
N HIS A 108 0.97 -8.09 13.16
CA HIS A 108 0.04 -7.60 12.14
C HIS A 108 0.01 -8.56 10.94
N PRO A 109 -0.76 -9.67 10.99
CA PRO A 109 -0.77 -10.70 9.94
C PRO A 109 -1.21 -10.19 8.56
N ARG A 110 -1.84 -9.02 8.50
CA ARG A 110 -2.25 -8.34 7.26
C ARG A 110 -1.39 -7.10 6.94
N VAL A 111 -0.21 -6.94 7.53
CA VAL A 111 0.72 -5.86 7.19
C VAL A 111 0.98 -5.86 5.68
N SER A 112 0.89 -4.68 5.05
CA SER A 112 1.15 -4.54 3.61
C SER A 112 2.65 -4.71 3.32
N ALA A 113 3.00 -5.10 2.09
CA ALA A 113 4.38 -5.19 1.66
C ALA A 113 5.12 -3.85 1.84
N ARG A 114 4.45 -2.75 1.48
CA ARG A 114 4.91 -1.37 1.67
C ARG A 114 5.25 -1.05 3.13
N GLU A 115 4.32 -1.34 4.03
CA GLU A 115 4.51 -1.07 5.46
C GLU A 115 5.60 -1.97 6.07
N LEU A 116 5.66 -3.24 5.69
CA LEU A 116 6.70 -4.14 6.17
C LEU A 116 8.09 -3.69 5.71
N ALA A 117 8.25 -3.37 4.42
CA ALA A 117 9.51 -2.88 3.86
C ALA A 117 9.99 -1.61 4.60
N ARG A 118 9.07 -0.69 4.89
CA ARG A 118 9.36 0.52 5.67
C ARG A 118 9.83 0.21 7.07
N ARG A 119 9.12 -0.67 7.80
CA ARG A 119 9.52 -1.05 9.16
C ARG A 119 10.94 -1.62 9.18
N MET A 120 11.32 -2.42 8.17
CA MET A 120 12.70 -2.92 8.05
C MET A 120 13.71 -1.78 7.91
N VAL A 121 13.45 -0.83 7.00
CA VAL A 121 14.33 0.33 6.77
C VAL A 121 14.41 1.23 7.99
N THR A 122 13.27 1.59 8.58
CA THR A 122 13.20 2.46 9.77
C THR A 122 13.92 1.85 10.98
N GLU A 123 13.81 0.54 11.19
CA GLU A 123 14.54 -0.13 12.27
C GLU A 123 16.05 -0.11 12.02
N ALA A 124 16.49 -0.30 10.78
CA ALA A 124 17.90 -0.19 10.41
C ALA A 124 18.44 1.25 10.55
N GLU A 125 17.69 2.27 10.13
CA GLU A 125 18.05 3.67 10.39
C GLU A 125 18.12 3.97 11.90
N GLY A 126 17.21 3.42 12.69
CA GLY A 126 17.22 3.52 14.15
C GLY A 126 18.49 2.93 14.76
N ASN A 127 18.97 1.78 14.25
CA ASN A 127 20.25 1.19 14.65
C ASN A 127 21.44 2.11 14.37
N ASP A 128 21.35 2.93 13.33
CA ASP A 128 22.33 3.94 12.93
C ASP A 128 22.10 5.31 13.59
N SER A 129 21.32 5.37 14.67
CA SER A 129 20.99 6.63 15.36
C SER A 129 20.33 7.66 14.43
N TRP A 130 19.48 7.19 13.53
CA TRP A 130 18.75 7.98 12.53
C TRP A 130 19.65 8.70 11.52
N LYS A 131 20.88 8.20 11.35
CA LYS A 131 21.83 8.70 10.36
C LYS A 131 22.47 7.52 9.64
N ALA A 132 21.79 7.08 8.56
CA ALA A 132 22.25 5.98 7.72
C ALA A 132 23.73 6.14 7.36
N LYS A 133 24.51 5.08 7.59
CA LYS A 133 25.94 5.04 7.27
C LYS A 133 26.23 4.44 5.90
N ASP A 134 25.22 3.81 5.31
CA ASP A 134 25.22 3.21 3.98
C ASP A 134 23.80 3.27 3.39
N ASP A 135 23.64 2.92 2.12
CA ASP A 135 22.33 2.84 1.46
C ASP A 135 21.50 1.67 2.01
N ILE A 136 20.32 1.98 2.55
CA ILE A 136 19.41 0.99 3.14
C ILE A 136 18.23 0.77 2.19
N SER A 137 18.17 -0.42 1.58
CA SER A 137 17.09 -0.81 0.67
C SER A 137 16.42 -2.10 1.12
N CYS A 138 15.08 -2.15 1.05
CA CYS A 138 14.30 -3.34 1.36
C CYS A 138 13.12 -3.45 0.39
N ALA A 139 12.92 -4.65 -0.15
CA ALA A 139 11.80 -5.00 -0.99
C ALA A 139 11.04 -6.18 -0.38
N VAL A 140 9.70 -6.11 -0.48
CA VAL A 140 8.79 -7.13 0.03
C VAL A 140 7.79 -7.48 -1.06
N ILE A 141 7.62 -8.77 -1.32
CA ILE A 141 6.57 -9.31 -2.16
C ILE A 141 5.64 -10.10 -1.25
N TYR A 142 4.34 -9.78 -1.30
CA TYR A 142 3.33 -10.42 -0.46
C TYR A 142 2.28 -11.11 -1.33
N PHE A 143 2.34 -12.45 -1.37
CA PHE A 143 1.40 -13.31 -2.07
C PHE A 143 0.09 -13.40 -1.28
N ARG A 144 -1.00 -12.93 -1.85
CA ARG A 144 -2.28 -12.78 -1.13
C ARG A 144 -3.46 -12.63 -2.06
N ASP A 145 -4.65 -12.89 -1.52
CA ASP A 145 -5.89 -12.47 -2.16
C ASP A 145 -5.95 -10.94 -2.30
N PRO A 146 -6.44 -10.41 -3.43
CA PRO A 146 -6.60 -8.98 -3.64
C PRO A 146 -7.47 -8.34 -2.57
N ARG A 147 -6.98 -7.26 -1.96
CA ARG A 147 -7.75 -6.40 -1.07
C ARG A 147 -8.66 -5.53 -1.89
N LYS A 148 -9.94 -5.56 -1.56
CA LYS A 148 -10.97 -4.77 -2.23
C LYS A 148 -11.29 -3.51 -1.45
N LEU A 149 -11.48 -2.41 -2.16
CA LEU A 149 -11.95 -1.14 -1.63
C LEU A 149 -13.12 -0.63 -2.47
N LEU A 150 -14.22 -0.31 -1.81
CA LEU A 150 -15.36 0.40 -2.40
C LEU A 150 -15.23 1.88 -2.08
N VAL A 151 -15.32 2.73 -3.11
CA VAL A 151 -15.33 4.18 -2.98
C VAL A 151 -16.68 4.68 -3.46
N MET A 152 -17.52 5.18 -2.56
CA MET A 152 -18.80 5.76 -2.94
C MET A 152 -18.74 7.27 -2.84
N THR A 153 -19.11 7.96 -3.92
CA THR A 153 -19.10 9.42 -3.97
C THR A 153 -20.25 10.01 -4.75
N GLY A 154 -20.83 11.10 -4.24
CA GLY A 154 -22.00 11.74 -4.82
C GLY A 154 -23.31 11.00 -4.50
N PRO A 155 -24.45 11.70 -4.44
CA PRO A 155 -25.76 11.05 -4.27
C PRO A 155 -26.27 10.44 -5.59
N SER A 156 -27.08 9.37 -5.49
CA SER A 156 -27.83 8.75 -6.59
C SER A 156 -28.87 9.71 -7.17
N VAL A 157 -29.06 9.71 -8.50
CA VAL A 157 -30.00 10.61 -9.23
C VAL A 157 -31.43 10.49 -8.73
N ASP A 158 -31.87 9.27 -8.45
CA ASP A 158 -33.23 8.92 -8.08
C ASP A 158 -33.26 8.38 -6.63
N PRO A 159 -34.13 8.87 -5.72
CA PRO A 159 -34.21 8.35 -4.36
C PRO A 159 -34.54 6.85 -4.31
N GLY A 160 -35.16 6.30 -5.37
CA GLY A 160 -35.40 4.86 -5.51
C GLY A 160 -34.12 4.02 -5.56
N ARG A 161 -32.99 4.61 -5.98
CA ARG A 161 -31.67 3.95 -6.04
C ARG A 161 -30.82 4.13 -4.78
N ASP A 162 -31.33 4.87 -3.80
CA ASP A 162 -30.67 5.00 -2.49
C ASP A 162 -30.53 3.61 -1.83
N ARG A 163 -31.52 2.72 -2.04
CA ARG A 163 -31.46 1.32 -1.61
C ARG A 163 -30.38 0.52 -2.33
N ASP A 164 -30.21 0.72 -3.63
CA ASP A 164 -29.14 0.06 -4.39
C ASP A 164 -27.76 0.47 -3.84
N MET A 165 -27.58 1.75 -3.50
CA MET A 165 -26.35 2.23 -2.85
C MET A 165 -26.10 1.52 -1.51
N ALA A 166 -27.15 1.41 -0.70
CA ALA A 166 -27.08 0.76 0.60
C ALA A 166 -26.79 -0.74 0.47
N GLU A 167 -27.35 -1.42 -0.52
CA GLU A 167 -27.10 -2.84 -0.80
C GLU A 167 -25.66 -3.08 -1.27
N ILE A 168 -25.18 -2.29 -2.24
CA ILE A 168 -23.78 -2.35 -2.69
C ILE A 168 -22.85 -2.12 -1.50
N PHE A 169 -23.10 -1.08 -0.71
CA PHE A 169 -22.31 -0.81 0.49
C PHE A 169 -22.37 -1.99 1.48
N GLY A 170 -23.56 -2.45 1.84
CA GLY A 170 -23.75 -3.50 2.85
C GLY A 170 -23.10 -4.84 2.47
N SER A 171 -23.17 -5.21 1.19
CA SER A 171 -22.71 -6.51 0.69
C SER A 171 -21.24 -6.55 0.27
N PHE A 172 -20.58 -5.41 0.08
CA PHE A 172 -19.22 -5.36 -0.47
C PHE A 172 -18.18 -6.12 0.39
N PRO A 173 -17.45 -7.12 -0.16
CA PRO A 173 -16.50 -7.92 0.61
C PRO A 173 -15.12 -7.24 0.71
N GLY A 174 -15.07 -6.07 1.36
CA GLY A 174 -13.83 -5.29 1.49
C GLY A 174 -13.97 -4.02 2.33
N LYS A 175 -12.93 -3.18 2.28
CA LYS A 175 -12.93 -1.87 2.92
C LYS A 175 -13.87 -0.92 2.17
N ARG A 176 -14.39 0.09 2.86
CA ARG A 176 -15.32 1.05 2.26
C ARG A 176 -14.95 2.48 2.62
N LEU A 177 -14.88 3.34 1.61
CA LEU A 177 -14.62 4.77 1.70
C LEU A 177 -15.87 5.53 1.22
N LEU A 178 -16.39 6.41 2.07
CA LEU A 178 -17.49 7.31 1.71
C LEU A 178 -16.97 8.72 1.50
N CYS A 179 -17.12 9.25 0.29
CA CYS A 179 -16.69 10.59 -0.08
C CYS A 179 -17.90 11.44 -0.45
N GLY A 180 -18.46 12.15 0.53
CA GLY A 180 -19.68 12.93 0.33
C GLY A 180 -20.52 12.97 1.60
N GLY A 181 -20.74 14.16 2.16
CA GLY A 181 -21.68 14.34 3.28
C GLY A 181 -23.08 13.81 2.95
N THR A 182 -23.63 14.19 1.79
CA THR A 182 -24.94 13.73 1.34
C THR A 182 -24.97 12.23 1.10
N THR A 183 -23.94 11.65 0.47
CA THR A 183 -23.81 10.21 0.26
C THR A 183 -23.81 9.44 1.58
N ALA A 184 -23.04 9.93 2.56
CA ALA A 184 -23.00 9.35 3.89
C ALA A 184 -24.36 9.43 4.60
N MET A 185 -25.09 10.54 4.47
CA MET A 185 -26.42 10.69 5.05
C MET A 185 -27.47 9.78 4.41
N ILE A 186 -27.41 9.56 3.09
CA ILE A 186 -28.27 8.59 2.40
C ILE A 186 -28.03 7.18 2.95
N LEU A 187 -26.77 6.74 2.98
CA LEU A 187 -26.42 5.43 3.52
C LEU A 187 -26.75 5.31 5.01
N SER A 188 -26.59 6.39 5.77
CA SER A 188 -26.97 6.48 7.18
C SER A 188 -28.45 6.17 7.38
N ARG A 189 -29.31 6.80 6.56
CA ARG A 189 -30.76 6.60 6.59
C ARG A 189 -31.14 5.17 6.19
N GLU A 190 -30.63 4.69 5.06
CA GLU A 190 -31.02 3.38 4.51
C GLU A 190 -30.51 2.20 5.36
N LEU A 191 -29.34 2.34 5.98
CA LEU A 191 -28.74 1.28 6.80
C LEU A 191 -29.02 1.43 8.30
N GLY A 192 -29.62 2.55 8.73
CA GLY A 192 -29.82 2.87 10.15
C GLY A 192 -28.53 3.11 10.92
N ARG A 193 -27.45 3.55 10.25
CA ARG A 193 -26.10 3.71 10.85
C ARG A 193 -25.74 5.18 11.00
N LYS A 194 -25.50 5.66 12.22
CA LYS A 194 -25.22 7.09 12.45
C LYS A 194 -23.87 7.52 11.89
N VAL A 195 -23.85 8.64 11.16
CA VAL A 195 -22.62 9.35 10.76
C VAL A 195 -22.22 10.31 11.87
N GLN A 196 -20.94 10.28 12.26
CA GLN A 196 -20.36 11.19 13.24
C GLN A 196 -19.19 11.95 12.63
N VAL A 197 -19.22 13.28 12.71
CA VAL A 197 -18.10 14.13 12.25
C VAL A 197 -17.08 14.27 13.35
N SER A 198 -15.80 13.97 13.05
CA SER A 198 -14.70 14.17 13.98
C SER A 198 -14.10 15.55 13.80
N LEU A 199 -14.29 16.43 14.79
CA LEU A 199 -13.67 17.77 14.79
C LEU A 199 -12.19 17.78 15.25
N LYS A 200 -11.58 16.59 15.39
CA LYS A 200 -10.15 16.44 15.75
C LYS A 200 -9.26 16.73 14.53
N ASN A 201 -8.05 17.25 14.77
CA ASN A 201 -7.02 17.52 13.76
C ASN A 201 -7.50 18.42 12.61
N ARG A 202 -7.81 19.69 12.95
CA ARG A 202 -8.19 20.70 11.96
C ARG A 202 -7.04 20.96 10.99
N ASP A 203 -7.27 20.68 9.72
CA ASP A 203 -6.42 21.08 8.60
C ASP A 203 -7.05 22.31 7.94
N PRO A 204 -6.31 23.39 7.67
CA PRO A 204 -6.89 24.60 7.06
C PRO A 204 -7.45 24.36 5.66
N ASP A 205 -6.90 23.39 4.93
CA ASP A 205 -7.21 23.17 3.51
C ASP A 205 -8.09 21.94 3.29
N ILE A 206 -8.19 21.04 4.28
CA ILE A 206 -8.92 19.77 4.16
C ILE A 206 -10.02 19.68 5.23
N PRO A 207 -11.30 19.54 4.83
CA PRO A 207 -12.40 19.36 5.76
C PRO A 207 -12.22 18.15 6.70
N PRO A 208 -12.79 18.18 7.91
CA PRO A 208 -12.67 17.08 8.87
C PRO A 208 -13.27 15.77 8.34
N ALA A 209 -12.66 14.65 8.73
CA ALA A 209 -13.22 13.34 8.47
C ALA A 209 -14.42 13.04 9.38
N GLY A 210 -15.32 12.20 8.89
CA GLY A 210 -16.35 11.54 9.67
C GLY A 210 -16.08 10.05 9.86
N SER A 211 -17.01 9.41 10.56
CA SER A 211 -17.06 7.96 10.76
C SER A 211 -18.49 7.47 10.62
N MET A 212 -18.66 6.25 10.13
CA MET A 212 -19.93 5.54 10.04
C MET A 212 -19.64 4.06 10.13
N ASP A 213 -20.48 3.31 10.84
CA ASP A 213 -20.28 1.86 10.97
C ASP A 213 -20.25 1.16 9.60
N GLY A 214 -19.22 0.32 9.41
CA GLY A 214 -18.90 -0.34 8.14
C GLY A 214 -18.11 0.51 7.12
N ALA A 215 -17.84 1.79 7.38
CA ALA A 215 -16.94 2.62 6.57
C ALA A 215 -15.60 2.86 7.29
N GLU A 216 -14.50 2.64 6.58
CA GLU A 216 -13.14 2.90 7.08
C GLU A 216 -12.86 4.39 7.23
N LEU A 217 -13.50 5.19 6.38
CA LEU A 217 -13.38 6.62 6.38
C LEU A 217 -14.62 7.25 5.73
N VAL A 218 -15.11 8.32 6.33
CA VAL A 218 -16.08 9.24 5.71
C VAL A 218 -15.37 10.57 5.50
N THR A 219 -15.47 11.16 4.32
CA THR A 219 -14.88 12.46 3.99
C THR A 219 -15.95 13.41 3.45
N GLU A 220 -15.60 14.70 3.36
CA GLU A 220 -16.48 15.72 2.78
C GLU A 220 -16.90 15.35 1.36
N GLY A 221 -15.98 14.84 0.56
CA GLY A 221 -16.24 14.46 -0.82
C GLY A 221 -15.16 14.97 -1.75
N ILE A 222 -15.54 15.89 -2.63
CA ILE A 222 -14.76 16.25 -3.81
C ILE A 222 -13.46 16.97 -3.47
N ILE A 223 -13.44 17.79 -2.41
CA ILE A 223 -12.24 18.52 -1.99
C ILE A 223 -11.17 17.53 -1.52
N THR A 224 -11.57 16.56 -0.70
CA THR A 224 -10.64 15.52 -0.22
C THR A 224 -10.14 14.63 -1.35
N LEU A 225 -11.00 14.26 -2.31
CA LEU A 225 -10.60 13.48 -3.48
C LEU A 225 -9.66 14.26 -4.40
N GLY A 226 -9.92 15.55 -4.63
CA GLY A 226 -9.01 16.43 -5.38
C GLY A 226 -7.62 16.47 -4.76
N LYS A 227 -7.54 16.64 -3.43
CA LYS A 227 -6.27 16.63 -2.72
C LYS A 227 -5.57 15.27 -2.73
N ALA A 228 -6.32 14.17 -2.65
CA ALA A 228 -5.79 12.82 -2.81
C ALA A 228 -5.20 12.60 -4.22
N ALA A 229 -5.82 13.15 -5.26
CA ALA A 229 -5.30 13.09 -6.62
C ALA A 229 -3.97 13.85 -6.76
N GLU A 230 -3.85 15.04 -6.16
CA GLU A 230 -2.59 15.80 -6.12
C GLU A 230 -1.48 15.02 -5.40
N LEU A 231 -1.80 14.38 -4.27
CA LEU A 231 -0.85 13.57 -3.52
C LEU A 231 -0.34 12.38 -4.35
N LEU A 232 -1.24 11.63 -4.99
CA LEU A 232 -0.86 10.54 -5.91
C LEU A 232 0.02 11.04 -7.07
N GLU A 233 -0.34 12.19 -7.66
CA GLU A 233 0.41 12.79 -8.76
C GLU A 233 1.82 13.26 -8.36
N SER A 234 1.97 13.76 -7.12
CA SER A 234 3.27 14.16 -6.57
C SER A 234 4.19 12.97 -6.21
N GLY A 235 3.70 11.74 -6.31
CA GLY A 235 4.45 10.54 -5.93
C GLY A 235 4.47 10.30 -4.41
N TYR A 236 3.47 10.81 -3.69
CA TYR A 236 3.31 10.52 -2.27
C TYR A 236 3.28 9.00 -2.04
N SER A 237 4.30 8.49 -1.35
CA SER A 237 4.41 7.04 -1.13
C SER A 237 3.70 6.59 0.14
N GLY A 238 3.27 7.48 1.04
CA GLY A 238 2.73 7.14 2.37
C GLY A 238 3.60 7.57 3.56
N GLN A 239 4.45 8.59 3.43
CA GLN A 239 5.12 9.23 4.56
C GLN A 239 4.32 10.47 4.99
N PRO A 240 3.57 10.45 6.10
CA PRO A 240 2.84 11.63 6.53
C PRO A 240 3.82 12.65 7.13
N VAL A 241 4.04 13.77 6.42
CA VAL A 241 4.49 15.01 7.09
C VAL A 241 3.37 15.53 8.01
N ARG A 242 2.10 15.21 7.67
CA ARG A 242 0.90 15.47 8.48
C ARG A 242 -0.18 14.44 8.14
N GLU A 243 -0.77 13.81 9.16
CA GLU A 243 -1.94 12.96 8.98
C GLU A 243 -3.20 13.83 8.81
N ASN A 244 -3.93 13.66 7.71
CA ASN A 244 -5.17 14.35 7.42
C ASN A 244 -6.08 13.44 6.57
N PRO A 245 -7.34 13.82 6.31
CA PRO A 245 -8.27 12.97 5.57
C PRO A 245 -7.79 12.60 4.16
N ALA A 246 -7.06 13.49 3.47
CA ALA A 246 -6.54 13.20 2.13
C ALA A 246 -5.41 12.16 2.16
N THR A 247 -4.47 12.25 3.09
CA THR A 247 -3.40 11.24 3.24
C THR A 247 -3.98 9.89 3.62
N ARG A 248 -4.99 9.85 4.50
CA ARG A 248 -5.72 8.61 4.85
C ARG A 248 -6.46 7.99 3.64
N VAL A 249 -7.04 8.81 2.76
CA VAL A 249 -7.64 8.32 1.50
C VAL A 249 -6.57 7.68 0.61
N VAL A 250 -5.42 8.34 0.44
CA VAL A 250 -4.31 7.79 -0.36
C VAL A 250 -3.78 6.49 0.23
N ASP A 251 -3.64 6.40 1.55
CA ASP A 251 -3.23 5.16 2.19
C ASP A 251 -4.23 4.01 2.01
N LEU A 252 -5.53 4.30 2.03
CA LEU A 252 -6.55 3.31 1.67
C LEU A 252 -6.41 2.84 0.22
N PHE A 253 -6.14 3.73 -0.73
CA PHE A 253 -5.89 3.35 -2.12
C PHE A 253 -4.63 2.49 -2.26
N LEU A 254 -3.52 2.91 -1.65
CA LEU A 254 -2.24 2.21 -1.78
C LEU A 254 -2.24 0.84 -1.07
N ASP A 255 -3.02 0.68 -0.01
CA ASP A 255 -3.21 -0.58 0.71
C ASP A 255 -4.25 -1.53 0.09
N SER A 256 -4.91 -1.12 -0.99
CA SER A 256 -5.91 -1.90 -1.73
C SER A 256 -5.38 -2.30 -3.11
N ASP A 257 -5.92 -3.37 -3.69
CA ASP A 257 -5.47 -3.90 -4.99
C ASP A 257 -6.56 -3.72 -6.06
N GLN A 258 -7.81 -3.99 -5.67
CA GLN A 258 -9.00 -3.79 -6.50
C GLN A 258 -9.85 -2.66 -5.90
N ILE A 259 -10.12 -1.62 -6.69
CA ILE A 259 -10.81 -0.43 -6.22
C ILE A 259 -12.03 -0.18 -7.11
N GLU A 260 -13.22 -0.34 -6.52
CA GLU A 260 -14.50 -0.08 -7.18
C GLU A 260 -15.01 1.31 -6.80
N PHE A 261 -15.19 2.16 -7.80
CA PHE A 261 -15.78 3.49 -7.65
C PHE A 261 -17.25 3.44 -8.02
N VAL A 262 -18.11 3.79 -7.07
CA VAL A 262 -19.54 4.00 -7.28
C VAL A 262 -19.84 5.49 -7.20
N VAL A 263 -20.12 6.09 -8.35
CA VAL A 263 -20.26 7.53 -8.51
C VAL A 263 -21.72 7.91 -8.74
N GLY A 264 -22.31 8.55 -7.74
CA GLY A 264 -23.64 9.14 -7.83
C GLY A 264 -23.67 10.32 -8.78
N THR A 265 -24.68 10.32 -9.66
CA THR A 265 -24.86 11.31 -10.73
C THR A 265 -25.96 12.33 -10.45
N ARG A 266 -26.50 12.41 -9.22
CA ARG A 266 -27.49 13.44 -8.88
C ARG A 266 -26.92 14.84 -8.96
N ILE A 267 -27.68 15.69 -9.62
CA ILE A 267 -27.53 17.14 -9.61
C ILE A 267 -28.26 17.65 -8.35
N ASN A 268 -27.56 18.37 -7.48
CA ASN A 268 -28.01 18.70 -6.12
C ASN A 268 -29.09 19.80 -6.08
N ASP A 269 -30.39 19.47 -6.13
CA ASP A 269 -31.54 20.41 -6.24
C ASP A 269 -31.56 21.62 -5.26
N ALA A 270 -30.80 21.58 -4.17
CA ALA A 270 -30.69 22.67 -3.18
C ALA A 270 -29.89 23.90 -3.67
N HIS A 271 -29.20 23.81 -4.80
CA HIS A 271 -28.49 24.93 -5.42
C HIS A 271 -28.94 25.10 -6.87
N GLN A 272 -29.90 25.98 -7.14
CA GLN A 272 -30.16 26.49 -8.50
C GLN A 272 -29.01 27.42 -8.94
N ASP A 273 -27.80 26.88 -9.03
CA ASP A 273 -26.61 27.58 -9.55
C ASP A 273 -26.40 27.14 -11.00
N PRO A 274 -26.32 28.08 -11.98
CA PRO A 274 -26.01 27.80 -13.38
C PRO A 274 -24.73 26.97 -13.61
N ASN A 275 -23.85 26.86 -12.61
CA ASN A 275 -22.63 26.06 -12.64
C ASN A 275 -22.84 24.57 -12.28
N MET A 276 -24.07 24.10 -12.06
CA MET A 276 -24.40 22.71 -11.70
C MET A 276 -23.85 21.60 -12.61
N PRO A 277 -23.78 21.74 -13.96
CA PRO A 277 -23.13 20.76 -14.82
C PRO A 277 -21.65 20.55 -14.44
N VAL A 278 -21.02 21.59 -13.92
CA VAL A 278 -19.59 21.66 -13.63
C VAL A 278 -19.22 20.78 -12.44
N GLU A 279 -20.01 20.73 -11.36
CA GLU A 279 -19.63 19.93 -10.17
C GLU A 279 -19.66 18.41 -10.45
N LEU A 280 -20.66 17.95 -11.20
CA LEU A 280 -20.75 16.56 -11.63
C LEU A 280 -19.62 16.20 -12.60
N GLU A 281 -19.30 17.09 -13.54
CA GLU A 281 -18.14 16.94 -14.42
C GLU A 281 -16.82 16.91 -13.64
N ILE A 282 -16.64 17.80 -12.65
CA ILE A 282 -15.47 17.82 -11.76
C ILE A 282 -15.34 16.47 -11.03
N ARG A 283 -16.42 15.95 -10.45
CA ARG A 283 -16.42 14.64 -9.76
C ARG A 283 -16.01 13.51 -10.68
N ARG A 284 -16.61 13.43 -11.87
CA ARG A 284 -16.27 12.41 -12.87
C ARG A 284 -14.81 12.52 -13.30
N ASN A 285 -14.31 13.73 -13.52
CA ASN A 285 -12.94 13.96 -13.95
C ASN A 285 -11.94 13.62 -12.85
N ILE A 286 -12.22 13.99 -11.59
CA ILE A 286 -11.35 13.65 -10.45
C ILE A 286 -11.31 12.13 -10.22
N VAL A 287 -12.46 11.44 -10.25
CA VAL A 287 -12.48 9.97 -10.10
C VAL A 287 -11.70 9.29 -11.22
N LYS A 288 -11.90 9.70 -12.48
CA LYS A 288 -11.13 9.18 -13.62
C LYS A 288 -9.63 9.44 -13.49
N LYS A 289 -9.25 10.65 -13.04
CA LYS A 289 -7.84 10.99 -12.80
C LYS A 289 -7.22 10.10 -11.72
N ILE A 290 -7.91 9.88 -10.60
CA ILE A 290 -7.45 9.00 -9.52
C ILE A 290 -7.31 7.56 -10.04
N ALA A 291 -8.33 7.04 -10.73
CA ALA A 291 -8.30 5.70 -11.32
C ALA A 291 -7.07 5.51 -12.23
N ALA A 292 -6.86 6.43 -13.17
CA ALA A 292 -5.69 6.40 -14.07
C ALA A 292 -4.36 6.43 -13.30
N LEU A 293 -4.22 7.31 -12.30
CA LEU A 293 -3.01 7.37 -11.47
C LEU A 293 -2.75 6.05 -10.72
N LEU A 294 -3.79 5.40 -10.23
CA LEU A 294 -3.70 4.13 -9.51
C LEU A 294 -3.32 2.97 -10.45
N GLU A 295 -3.87 2.92 -11.66
CA GLU A 295 -3.55 1.92 -12.67
C GLU A 295 -2.12 2.10 -13.19
N GLU A 296 -1.77 3.30 -13.66
CA GLU A 296 -0.51 3.58 -14.36
C GLU A 296 0.70 3.57 -13.42
N ARG A 297 0.57 4.09 -12.19
CA ARG A 297 1.70 4.28 -11.28
C ARG A 297 1.78 3.26 -10.16
N HIS A 298 0.66 2.62 -9.83
CA HIS A 298 0.57 1.74 -8.67
C HIS A 298 0.04 0.35 -8.99
N LEU A 299 -0.18 0.03 -10.28
CA LEU A 299 -0.60 -1.28 -10.79
C LEU A 299 -1.86 -1.79 -10.07
N LYS A 300 -2.79 -0.89 -9.77
CA LYS A 300 -4.09 -1.23 -9.18
C LYS A 300 -5.08 -1.60 -10.28
N GLU A 301 -6.05 -2.44 -9.94
CA GLU A 301 -7.21 -2.71 -10.79
C GLU A 301 -8.35 -1.80 -10.35
N THR A 302 -8.92 -1.01 -11.26
CA THR A 302 -10.04 -0.13 -10.93
C THR A 302 -11.27 -0.37 -11.81
N SER A 303 -12.44 -0.08 -11.25
CA SER A 303 -13.70 -0.09 -11.99
C SER A 303 -14.54 1.11 -11.59
N ILE A 304 -15.27 1.71 -12.54
CA ILE A 304 -16.11 2.89 -12.28
C ILE A 304 -17.53 2.60 -12.72
N ARG A 305 -18.47 2.68 -11.79
CA ARG A 305 -19.91 2.53 -12.00
C ARG A 305 -20.61 3.85 -11.68
N PHE A 306 -21.45 4.33 -12.60
CA PHE A 306 -22.30 5.50 -12.39
C PHE A 306 -23.71 5.07 -11.99
N ILE A 307 -24.29 5.74 -10.99
CA ILE A 307 -25.63 5.45 -10.46
C ILE A 307 -26.51 6.68 -10.25
#